data_AF-A0A957K110-F1
#
_entry.id   AF-A0A957K110-F1
#
_cell.length_a   1.000
_cell.length_b   1.000
_cell.length_c   1.000
_cell.angle_alpha   90.00
_cell.angle_beta   90.00
_cell.angle_gamma   90.00
#
_symmetry.space_group_name_H-M   'P 1'
#
loop_
_entity.id
_entity.type
_entity.pdbx_description
1 polymer ?
#
loop_
_entity_poly.entity_id
_entity_poly.type
_entity_poly.pdbx_seq_one_letter_code
_entity_poly.pdbx_strand_id
1 'polypeptide(L)'
;MPEPRLPGSADESHDKSRLQTTIKQKGEHEVHVQQSVDAAHGGNANKILQEVEVNIFNQTYSINYRWHIAAVAAILLAICGSTVWAVAQSNSVKQDKMTAILRVAVAGFQVNGSNQNMELGNDIAQELAINIDRALNDLNLGFSHQVWGPDRIGQIQGSTREERALSAERIAEEYNAFIVVYGVIDTSTSSWWVTPEFLLTGLSFADALEVTGQHELGSPFPVAGYGDDASRLALSSLLASRVEPFAQLAIGIAFYKAGEFERAYEELVTIENESIWPDDIGGRQLLYLLLGNIAGRKDQLDQAEAWYRQALLEQPGYARAFVGLGNVYFVRALNSIPSDAEDFRDLDLSLIQQSIDYYQQAESARIQPEQSDISTKVHFGLGQAYLMQSYANEAVMVAPAIPEFEAVIEAYANGENPRVMELAAEAYIRLGTIYIAGGDKEYGAELYEKGINLFKQMGNLERSAFLESQLEGLMN
;
A
#
# COMPACT_ATOMS: atom_id res chain seq x y z
N MET A 1 -15.99 -37.26 -41.04
CA MET A 1 -15.75 -36.74 -42.40
C MET A 1 -16.30 -35.33 -42.47
N PRO A 2 -15.64 -34.36 -43.12
CA PRO A 2 -14.22 -34.04 -43.10
C PRO A 2 -14.01 -32.52 -42.80
N GLU A 3 -12.85 -32.11 -42.29
CA GLU A 3 -12.29 -30.81 -42.71
C GLU A 3 -12.01 -30.91 -44.21
N PRO A 4 -12.24 -29.87 -45.05
CA PRO A 4 -11.14 -28.91 -45.22
C PRO A 4 -11.45 -27.53 -45.87
N ARG A 5 -10.41 -26.68 -45.84
CA ARG A 5 -10.00 -25.60 -46.80
C ARG A 5 -10.47 -24.16 -46.57
N LEU A 6 -9.45 -23.34 -46.28
CA LEU A 6 -9.30 -21.94 -46.66
C LEU A 6 -9.48 -21.73 -48.19
N PRO A 7 -9.90 -20.52 -48.58
CA PRO A 7 -9.03 -19.62 -49.35
C PRO A 7 -9.06 -18.22 -48.70
N GLY A 8 -8.02 -17.39 -48.70
CA GLY A 8 -7.16 -16.99 -49.81
C GLY A 8 -7.14 -15.46 -49.84
N SER A 9 -6.01 -14.88 -49.44
CA SER A 9 -5.42 -13.57 -49.79
C SER A 9 -6.33 -12.44 -50.30
N ALA A 10 -6.35 -11.32 -49.58
CA ALA A 10 -6.27 -9.98 -50.18
C ALA A 10 -5.49 -9.03 -49.27
N ASP A 11 -4.35 -8.66 -49.82
CA ASP A 11 -3.44 -7.54 -49.55
C ASP A 11 -4.16 -6.24 -49.11
N GLU A 12 -3.74 -5.63 -48.00
CA GLU A 12 -3.80 -4.18 -47.84
C GLU A 12 -2.66 -3.70 -46.93
N SER A 13 -1.73 -3.01 -47.57
CA SER A 13 -0.54 -2.35 -47.06
C SER A 13 -0.83 -1.04 -46.32
N HIS A 14 0.18 -0.59 -45.55
CA HIS A 14 0.28 0.62 -44.71
C HIS A 14 -0.19 0.36 -43.26
N ASP A 15 0.63 0.42 -42.21
CA ASP A 15 1.70 1.37 -41.90
C ASP A 15 2.65 0.71 -40.86
N LYS A 16 3.87 0.33 -41.28
CA LYS A 16 4.95 -0.16 -40.39
C LYS A 16 6.11 0.82 -40.44
N SER A 17 5.97 1.94 -39.74
CA SER A 17 7.04 2.94 -39.60
C SER A 17 7.21 3.48 -38.18
N ARG A 18 6.89 2.70 -37.13
CA ARG A 18 7.12 3.10 -35.72
C ARG A 18 7.66 2.05 -34.74
N LEU A 19 8.12 0.88 -35.20
CA LEU A 19 8.64 -0.18 -34.32
C LEU A 19 10.13 -0.54 -34.52
N GLN A 20 10.91 0.28 -35.23
CA GLN A 20 12.34 0.00 -35.49
C GLN A 20 13.32 0.74 -34.57
N THR A 21 12.87 1.50 -33.58
CA THR A 21 13.79 2.27 -32.71
C THR A 21 14.16 1.57 -31.40
N THR A 22 13.41 0.55 -30.96
CA THR A 22 13.66 -0.11 -29.65
C THR A 22 14.53 -1.37 -29.75
N ILE A 23 14.75 -1.92 -30.95
CA ILE A 23 15.58 -3.14 -31.14
C ILE A 23 17.08 -2.80 -31.32
N LYS A 24 17.43 -1.54 -31.60
CA LYS A 24 18.84 -1.14 -31.80
C LYS A 24 19.65 -1.00 -30.50
N GLN A 25 19.02 -0.63 -29.38
CA GLN A 25 19.72 -0.45 -28.09
C GLN A 25 20.15 -1.78 -27.44
N LYS A 26 19.42 -2.88 -27.64
CA LYS A 26 19.78 -4.19 -27.09
C LYS A 26 21.02 -4.78 -27.78
N GLY A 27 21.17 -4.52 -29.07
CA GLY A 27 22.33 -4.96 -29.86
C GLY A 27 23.60 -4.12 -29.64
N GLU A 28 23.49 -2.83 -29.30
CA GLU A 28 24.67 -1.99 -28.98
C GLU A 28 25.32 -2.39 -27.64
N HIS A 29 24.53 -2.86 -26.66
CA HIS A 29 25.06 -3.40 -25.40
C HIS A 29 25.69 -4.79 -25.57
N GLU A 30 25.10 -5.71 -26.34
CA GLU A 30 25.73 -7.01 -26.64
C GLU A 30 27.05 -6.88 -27.41
N VAL A 31 27.16 -5.91 -28.33
CA VAL A 31 28.41 -5.67 -29.09
C VAL A 31 29.50 -5.06 -28.19
N HIS A 32 29.14 -4.22 -27.21
CA HIS A 32 30.10 -3.71 -26.23
C HIS A 32 30.56 -4.78 -25.22
N VAL A 33 29.67 -5.70 -24.84
CA VAL A 33 29.99 -6.88 -24.01
C VAL A 33 30.95 -7.81 -24.76
N GLN A 34 30.79 -8.01 -26.08
CA GLN A 34 31.68 -8.87 -26.86
C GLN A 34 33.05 -8.22 -27.17
N GLN A 35 33.11 -6.89 -27.34
CA GLN A 35 34.36 -6.16 -27.62
C GLN A 35 35.23 -5.87 -26.38
N SER A 36 34.64 -5.84 -25.19
CA SER A 36 35.38 -5.63 -23.92
C SER A 36 36.14 -6.88 -23.45
N VAL A 37 35.89 -8.03 -24.05
CA VAL A 37 36.58 -9.31 -23.77
C VAL A 37 38.02 -9.36 -24.33
N ASP A 38 38.39 -8.46 -25.25
CA ASP A 38 39.69 -8.55 -25.96
C ASP A 38 40.73 -7.44 -25.63
N ALA A 39 40.47 -6.50 -24.72
CA ALA A 39 41.43 -5.41 -24.46
C ALA A 39 41.42 -4.86 -23.02
N ALA A 40 42.31 -5.36 -22.16
CA ALA A 40 43.12 -4.53 -21.25
C ALA A 40 44.10 -5.38 -20.41
N HIS A 41 45.32 -5.53 -20.95
CA HIS A 41 46.51 -5.75 -20.13
C HIS A 41 47.01 -4.41 -19.58
N GLY A 42 47.43 -4.38 -18.31
CA GLY A 42 48.47 -3.46 -17.82
C GLY A 42 47.99 -2.37 -16.85
N GLY A 43 48.37 -2.52 -15.58
CA GLY A 43 48.09 -1.55 -14.53
C GLY A 43 48.98 -0.31 -14.56
N ASN A 44 48.45 0.81 -14.05
CA ASN A 44 49.10 1.67 -13.04
C ASN A 44 48.13 2.77 -12.53
N ALA A 45 46.98 2.39 -12.00
CA ALA A 45 46.02 3.32 -11.36
C ALA A 45 46.55 3.96 -10.06
N ASN A 46 47.71 3.51 -9.58
CA ASN A 46 48.33 3.94 -8.31
C ASN A 46 49.32 5.11 -8.43
N LYS A 47 49.34 5.90 -9.51
CA LYS A 47 50.38 6.95 -9.68
C LYS A 47 49.93 8.37 -10.03
N ILE A 48 48.64 8.64 -10.23
CA ILE A 48 48.17 10.02 -10.55
C ILE A 48 47.18 10.56 -9.52
N LEU A 49 46.64 9.70 -8.65
CA LEU A 49 45.86 10.08 -7.47
C LEU A 49 46.71 10.62 -6.30
N GLN A 50 48.01 10.88 -6.52
CA GLN A 50 48.96 11.23 -5.45
C GLN A 50 49.67 12.57 -5.65
N GLU A 51 49.09 13.53 -6.39
CA GLU A 51 49.57 14.92 -6.41
C GLU A 51 48.42 15.95 -6.35
N VAL A 52 48.12 16.34 -5.10
CA VAL A 52 47.84 17.72 -4.67
C VAL A 52 46.37 18.16 -4.55
N GLU A 53 45.89 17.94 -3.33
CA GLU A 53 44.93 18.75 -2.60
C GLU A 53 45.48 20.16 -2.25
N VAL A 54 44.56 21.13 -2.16
CA VAL A 54 44.58 22.35 -1.30
C VAL A 54 45.21 23.67 -1.82
N ASN A 55 44.37 24.73 -1.74
CA ASN A 55 44.62 26.18 -1.58
C ASN A 55 44.56 27.19 -2.77
N ILE A 56 43.40 27.86 -2.85
CA ILE A 56 43.19 29.31 -2.53
C ILE A 56 43.80 30.42 -3.44
N PHE A 57 42.85 31.20 -4.01
CA PHE A 57 42.74 32.67 -4.26
C PHE A 57 43.60 33.47 -5.27
N ASN A 58 42.84 34.26 -6.05
CA ASN A 58 43.05 35.64 -6.59
C ASN A 58 44.12 35.85 -7.69
N GLN A 59 44.00 36.75 -8.68
CA GLN A 59 43.23 37.99 -8.89
C GLN A 59 43.34 38.38 -10.40
N THR A 60 42.31 38.90 -11.10
CA THR A 60 42.15 40.32 -11.57
C THR A 60 41.39 40.30 -12.92
N TYR A 61 40.30 41.06 -13.13
CA TYR A 61 40.30 42.29 -13.94
C TYR A 61 39.03 43.15 -13.73
N SER A 62 39.21 44.43 -14.05
CA SER A 62 38.53 45.65 -13.60
C SER A 62 37.27 46.10 -14.35
N ILE A 63 36.35 46.71 -13.59
CA ILE A 63 35.57 47.94 -13.84
C ILE A 63 35.07 48.21 -15.27
N ASN A 64 33.78 47.89 -15.52
CA ASN A 64 32.78 48.77 -16.17
C ASN A 64 31.43 48.03 -16.41
N TYR A 65 30.64 47.73 -15.36
CA TYR A 65 29.31 47.10 -15.55
C TYR A 65 28.21 47.52 -14.57
N ARG A 66 28.33 48.70 -13.94
CA ARG A 66 27.38 49.10 -12.85
C ARG A 66 25.98 49.51 -13.35
N TRP A 67 25.85 50.02 -14.58
CA TRP A 67 24.54 50.48 -15.08
C TRP A 67 23.70 49.36 -15.72
N HIS A 68 24.33 48.35 -16.33
CA HIS A 68 23.61 47.21 -16.89
C HIS A 68 23.10 46.23 -15.82
N ILE A 69 23.85 46.05 -14.72
CA ILE A 69 23.40 45.20 -13.60
C ILE A 69 22.20 45.82 -12.89
N ALA A 70 22.15 47.15 -12.73
CA ALA A 70 21.01 47.82 -12.10
C ALA A 70 19.72 47.73 -12.95
N ALA A 71 19.83 47.85 -14.28
CA ALA A 71 18.69 47.72 -15.18
C ALA A 71 18.16 46.28 -15.27
N VAL A 72 19.08 45.29 -15.33
CA VAL A 72 18.70 43.87 -15.32
C VAL A 72 18.14 43.45 -13.96
N ALA A 73 18.69 43.96 -12.86
CA ALA A 73 18.15 43.72 -11.52
C ALA A 73 16.75 44.33 -11.33
N ALA A 74 16.47 45.51 -11.89
CA ALA A 74 15.14 46.12 -11.82
C ALA A 74 14.10 45.36 -12.66
N ILE A 75 14.49 44.87 -13.85
CA ILE A 75 13.61 44.04 -14.69
C ILE A 75 13.38 42.67 -14.04
N LEU A 76 14.42 42.05 -13.47
CA LEU A 76 14.29 40.80 -12.72
C LEU A 76 13.45 40.98 -11.45
N LEU A 77 13.56 42.10 -10.73
CA LEU A 77 12.72 42.38 -9.57
C LEU A 77 11.26 42.69 -9.95
N ALA A 78 11.01 43.29 -11.12
CA ALA A 78 9.66 43.50 -11.63
C ALA A 78 9.03 42.20 -12.14
N ILE A 79 9.81 41.35 -12.83
CA ILE A 79 9.38 40.02 -13.26
C ILE A 79 9.16 39.14 -12.03
N CYS A 80 10.09 39.09 -11.08
CA CYS A 80 9.92 38.42 -9.79
C CYS A 80 8.75 39.00 -9.00
N GLY A 81 8.51 40.30 -9.03
CA GLY A 81 7.36 40.91 -8.36
C GLY A 81 6.03 40.52 -9.01
N SER A 82 5.99 40.46 -10.34
CA SER A 82 4.81 40.04 -11.10
C SER A 82 4.55 38.53 -11.03
N THR A 83 5.60 37.70 -11.00
CA THR A 83 5.48 36.26 -10.76
C THR A 83 5.19 35.97 -9.29
N VAL A 84 5.72 36.73 -8.32
CA VAL A 84 5.35 36.60 -6.91
C VAL A 84 3.92 37.09 -6.67
N TRP A 85 3.41 38.09 -7.41
CA TRP A 85 2.01 38.52 -7.32
C TRP A 85 1.06 37.55 -8.03
N ALA A 86 1.44 37.01 -9.19
CA ALA A 86 0.70 35.96 -9.89
C ALA A 86 0.74 34.62 -9.12
N VAL A 87 1.87 34.28 -8.48
CA VAL A 87 2.02 33.15 -7.55
C VAL A 87 1.37 33.45 -6.20
N ALA A 88 1.24 34.71 -5.76
CA ALA A 88 0.46 35.05 -4.57
C ALA A 88 -1.05 35.05 -4.84
N GLN A 89 -1.48 35.21 -6.10
CA GLN A 89 -2.85 34.93 -6.53
C GLN A 89 -3.09 33.46 -6.90
N SER A 90 -2.05 32.71 -7.30
CA SER A 90 -2.13 31.26 -7.61
C SER A 90 -1.76 30.34 -6.44
N ASN A 91 -1.15 30.86 -5.37
CA ASN A 91 -1.11 30.27 -4.04
C ASN A 91 -2.47 30.58 -3.41
N SER A 92 -3.47 29.87 -3.91
CA SER A 92 -4.03 28.72 -3.22
C SER A 92 -4.78 29.20 -1.99
N VAL A 93 -6.10 29.02 -2.04
CA VAL A 93 -6.83 28.68 -0.81
C VAL A 93 -5.96 27.61 -0.15
N LYS A 94 -5.27 27.93 0.95
CA LYS A 94 -4.64 26.92 1.78
C LYS A 94 -5.81 26.05 2.22
N GLN A 95 -6.02 24.97 1.49
CA GLN A 95 -7.00 23.96 1.84
C GLN A 95 -6.48 23.41 3.16
N ASP A 96 -7.12 23.73 4.29
CA ASP A 96 -6.58 23.22 5.55
C ASP A 96 -6.59 21.70 5.48
N LYS A 97 -5.49 21.10 5.92
CA LYS A 97 -5.34 19.66 6.08
C LYS A 97 -5.80 19.25 7.47
N MET A 98 -6.29 18.03 7.61
CA MET A 98 -6.64 17.47 8.91
C MET A 98 -5.35 17.27 9.74
N THR A 99 -5.39 17.64 11.01
CA THR A 99 -4.23 17.64 11.92
C THR A 99 -4.48 16.88 13.22
N ALA A 100 -5.71 16.40 13.45
CA ALA A 100 -6.03 15.59 14.62
C ALA A 100 -5.36 14.21 14.57
N ILE A 101 -5.41 13.49 15.69
CA ILE A 101 -4.92 12.11 15.75
C ILE A 101 -5.84 11.19 14.94
N LEU A 102 -7.16 11.22 15.20
CA LEU A 102 -8.15 10.53 14.37
C LEU A 102 -8.74 11.50 13.35
N ARG A 103 -8.67 11.15 12.06
CA ARG A 103 -9.02 12.03 10.94
C ARG A 103 -9.93 11.30 9.97
N VAL A 104 -11.23 11.58 10.06
CA VAL A 104 -12.27 10.94 9.24
C VAL A 104 -12.82 11.95 8.23
N ALA A 105 -12.62 11.69 6.95
CA ALA A 105 -13.28 12.41 5.87
C ALA A 105 -14.51 11.62 5.42
N VAL A 106 -15.65 12.29 5.27
CA VAL A 106 -16.89 11.70 4.76
C VAL A 106 -17.23 12.39 3.44
N ALA A 107 -17.15 11.65 2.34
CA ALA A 107 -17.44 12.13 1.01
C ALA A 107 -18.91 11.86 0.63
N GLY A 108 -19.43 12.67 -0.30
CA GLY A 108 -20.77 12.50 -0.86
C GLY A 108 -20.96 11.11 -1.46
N PHE A 109 -22.09 10.48 -1.18
CA PHE A 109 -22.43 9.18 -1.77
C PHE A 109 -22.72 9.35 -3.26
N GLN A 110 -22.20 8.46 -4.08
CA GLN A 110 -22.46 8.48 -5.51
C GLN A 110 -23.84 7.88 -5.80
N VAL A 111 -24.69 8.61 -6.53
CA VAL A 111 -26.02 8.12 -6.91
C VAL A 111 -26.01 7.71 -8.39
N ASN A 112 -26.09 6.41 -8.64
CA ASN A 112 -26.12 5.82 -9.98
C ASN A 112 -27.55 5.51 -10.40
N GLY A 113 -27.86 5.63 -11.69
CA GLY A 113 -29.17 5.24 -12.25
C GLY A 113 -30.00 6.40 -12.77
N SER A 114 -31.32 6.19 -12.87
CA SER A 114 -32.27 7.13 -13.49
C SER A 114 -32.49 8.42 -12.68
N ASN A 115 -32.21 8.40 -11.38
CA ASN A 115 -32.30 9.55 -10.48
C ASN A 115 -30.91 9.96 -10.00
N GLN A 116 -30.13 10.61 -10.87
CA GLN A 116 -28.83 11.21 -10.51
C GLN A 116 -29.02 12.45 -9.63
N ASN A 117 -29.48 12.24 -8.39
CA ASN A 117 -29.67 13.32 -7.43
C ASN A 117 -28.41 13.46 -6.56
N MET A 118 -27.51 14.36 -6.98
CA MET A 118 -26.29 14.68 -6.21
C MET A 118 -26.60 15.27 -4.83
N GLU A 119 -27.71 16.00 -4.66
CA GLU A 119 -28.10 16.56 -3.36
C GLU A 119 -28.42 15.45 -2.37
N LEU A 120 -29.10 14.38 -2.80
CA LEU A 120 -29.39 13.23 -1.95
C LEU A 120 -28.12 12.57 -1.40
N GLY A 121 -27.13 12.34 -2.26
CA GLY A 121 -25.87 11.72 -1.86
C GLY A 121 -25.08 12.56 -0.85
N ASN A 122 -25.12 13.88 -1.00
CA ASN A 122 -24.50 14.82 -0.06
C ASN A 122 -25.28 14.94 1.25
N ASP A 123 -26.62 15.01 1.21
CA ASP A 123 -27.47 15.05 2.42
C ASP A 123 -27.16 13.85 3.33
N ILE A 124 -27.13 12.65 2.75
CA ILE A 124 -26.86 11.39 3.46
C ILE A 124 -25.46 11.40 4.06
N ALA A 125 -24.46 11.78 3.27
CA ALA A 125 -23.08 11.86 3.73
C ALA A 125 -22.91 12.91 4.85
N GLN A 126 -23.63 14.03 4.77
CA GLN A 126 -23.58 15.09 5.78
C GLN A 126 -24.22 14.63 7.09
N GLU A 127 -25.35 13.94 7.04
CA GLU A 127 -25.98 13.33 8.22
C GLU A 127 -25.07 12.28 8.85
N LEU A 128 -24.48 11.40 8.03
CA LEU A 128 -23.53 10.39 8.49
C LEU A 128 -22.31 11.02 9.17
N ALA A 129 -21.73 12.08 8.59
CA ALA A 129 -20.60 12.81 9.17
C ALA A 129 -20.94 13.40 10.55
N ILE A 130 -22.12 14.02 10.68
CA ILE A 130 -22.59 14.58 11.96
C ILE A 130 -22.77 13.47 13.00
N ASN A 131 -23.34 12.33 12.60
CA ASN A 131 -23.58 11.22 13.53
C ASN A 131 -22.28 10.55 13.96
N ILE A 132 -21.31 10.38 13.05
CA ILE A 132 -19.96 9.89 13.40
C ILE A 132 -19.26 10.86 14.35
N ASP A 133 -19.27 12.16 14.07
CA ASP A 133 -18.65 13.17 14.93
C ASP A 133 -19.29 13.18 16.32
N ARG A 134 -20.63 13.09 16.40
CA ARG A 134 -21.33 12.99 17.67
C ARG A 134 -20.93 11.73 18.44
N ALA A 135 -20.94 10.56 17.80
CA ALA A 135 -20.56 9.31 18.43
C ALA A 135 -19.11 9.34 18.95
N LEU A 136 -18.18 9.95 18.21
CA LEU A 136 -16.79 10.12 18.66
C LEU A 136 -16.65 11.13 19.80
N ASN A 137 -17.47 12.18 19.84
CA ASN A 137 -17.49 13.15 20.94
C ASN A 137 -18.10 12.59 22.23
N ASP A 138 -19.09 11.70 22.12
CA ASP A 138 -19.72 11.04 23.26
C ASP A 138 -18.78 10.03 23.93
N LEU A 139 -17.76 9.56 23.20
CA LEU A 139 -16.71 8.67 23.68
C LEU A 139 -15.52 9.47 24.24
N ASN A 140 -15.02 9.08 25.42
CA ASN A 140 -13.84 9.73 26.02
C ASN A 140 -12.54 9.19 25.38
N LEU A 141 -12.19 9.72 24.21
CA LEU A 141 -11.10 9.18 23.39
C LEU A 141 -9.69 9.31 24.01
N GLY A 142 -9.48 10.34 24.83
CA GLY A 142 -8.14 10.70 25.32
C GLY A 142 -7.20 11.26 24.24
N PHE A 143 -7.68 11.48 23.01
CA PHE A 143 -6.95 12.09 21.90
C PHE A 143 -7.87 12.99 21.05
N SER A 144 -7.28 13.85 20.22
CA SER A 144 -8.03 14.74 19.33
C SER A 144 -8.58 13.99 18.10
N HIS A 145 -9.81 14.27 17.71
CA HIS A 145 -10.41 13.78 16.47
C HIS A 145 -10.93 14.94 15.60
N GLN A 146 -11.08 14.66 14.31
CA GLN A 146 -11.71 15.54 13.32
C GLN A 146 -12.57 14.69 12.39
N VAL A 147 -13.81 15.13 12.18
CA VAL A 147 -14.69 14.61 11.13
C VAL A 147 -15.05 15.73 10.16
N TRP A 148 -14.75 15.56 8.88
CA TRP A 148 -15.11 16.52 7.83
C TRP A 148 -16.16 15.92 6.89
N GLY A 149 -17.24 16.65 6.64
CA GLY A 149 -18.34 16.24 5.78
C GLY A 149 -18.19 16.60 4.30
N PRO A 150 -19.16 16.22 3.46
CA PRO A 150 -19.14 16.37 2.00
C PRO A 150 -19.04 17.84 1.54
N ASP A 151 -19.52 18.81 2.32
CA ASP A 151 -19.38 20.24 1.97
C ASP A 151 -17.92 20.68 1.81
N ARG A 152 -17.01 19.99 2.50
CA ARG A 152 -15.57 20.24 2.43
C ARG A 152 -14.84 19.20 1.59
N ILE A 153 -15.24 17.93 1.72
CA ILE A 153 -14.55 16.80 1.08
C ILE A 153 -14.95 16.64 -0.40
N GLY A 154 -16.16 17.04 -0.75
CA GLY A 154 -16.74 16.80 -2.07
C GLY A 154 -17.24 15.36 -2.20
N GLN A 155 -17.19 14.83 -3.43
CA GLN A 155 -17.75 13.53 -3.80
C GLN A 155 -16.66 12.60 -4.33
N ILE A 156 -16.81 11.30 -4.05
CA ILE A 156 -16.00 10.26 -4.68
C ILE A 156 -16.43 10.06 -6.14
N GLN A 157 -15.44 9.94 -7.03
CA GLN A 157 -15.66 9.64 -8.44
C GLN A 157 -15.30 8.18 -8.72
N GLY A 158 -16.08 7.50 -9.57
CA GLY A 158 -15.76 6.15 -10.05
C GLY A 158 -16.99 5.33 -10.40
N SER A 159 -17.00 4.69 -11.56
CA SER A 159 -18.08 3.78 -11.98
C SER A 159 -17.90 2.39 -11.38
N THR A 160 -16.65 1.98 -11.14
CA THR A 160 -16.32 0.71 -10.47
C THR A 160 -15.94 0.93 -9.01
N ARG A 161 -15.86 -0.16 -8.24
CA ARG A 161 -15.44 -0.11 -6.84
C ARG A 161 -13.99 0.37 -6.72
N GLU A 162 -13.15 -0.09 -7.63
CA GLU A 162 -11.73 0.20 -7.70
C GLU A 162 -11.48 1.68 -8.04
N GLU A 163 -12.21 2.23 -9.01
CA GLU A 163 -12.13 3.66 -9.35
C GLU A 163 -12.52 4.55 -8.15
N ARG A 164 -13.55 4.14 -7.38
CA ARG A 164 -13.96 4.85 -6.16
C ARG A 164 -12.87 4.80 -5.09
N ALA A 165 -12.24 3.65 -4.87
CA ALA A 165 -11.15 3.52 -3.91
C ALA A 165 -9.94 4.39 -4.28
N LEU A 166 -9.54 4.43 -5.56
CA LEU A 166 -8.49 5.34 -6.04
C LEU A 166 -8.87 6.83 -5.83
N SER A 167 -10.14 7.17 -6.03
CA SER A 167 -10.61 8.52 -5.72
C SER A 167 -10.57 8.82 -4.23
N ALA A 168 -10.85 7.82 -3.38
CA ALA A 168 -10.77 7.97 -1.93
C ALA A 168 -9.32 8.13 -1.46
N GLU A 169 -8.35 7.44 -2.07
CA GLU A 169 -6.92 7.60 -1.78
C GLU A 169 -6.47 9.03 -2.05
N ARG A 170 -6.85 9.59 -3.20
CA ARG A 170 -6.54 10.98 -3.55
C ARG A 170 -7.10 11.98 -2.53
N ILE A 171 -8.35 11.78 -2.10
CA ILE A 171 -8.97 12.60 -1.05
C ILE A 171 -8.19 12.47 0.26
N ALA A 172 -7.80 11.24 0.62
CA ALA A 172 -7.04 11.00 1.84
C ALA A 172 -5.69 11.73 1.82
N GLU A 173 -4.97 11.72 0.71
CA GLU A 173 -3.72 12.45 0.53
C GLU A 173 -3.91 13.98 0.54
N GLU A 174 -4.93 14.46 -0.18
CA GLU A 174 -5.26 15.89 -0.32
C GLU A 174 -5.55 16.52 1.04
N TYR A 175 -6.44 15.89 1.81
CA TYR A 175 -6.89 16.39 3.10
C TYR A 175 -6.14 15.81 4.29
N ASN A 176 -5.18 14.91 4.08
CA ASN A 176 -4.49 14.17 5.13
C ASN A 176 -5.46 13.39 6.02
N ALA A 177 -6.45 12.71 5.43
CA ALA A 177 -7.41 11.88 6.16
C ALA A 177 -6.85 10.46 6.39
N PHE A 178 -7.20 9.86 7.53
CA PHE A 178 -6.84 8.48 7.85
C PHE A 178 -7.89 7.48 7.41
N ILE A 179 -9.15 7.91 7.50
CA ILE A 179 -10.30 7.14 7.07
C ILE A 179 -11.09 8.03 6.11
N VAL A 180 -11.42 7.51 4.93
CA VAL A 180 -12.34 8.16 4.01
C VAL A 180 -13.59 7.30 3.90
N VAL A 181 -14.71 7.77 4.44
CA VAL A 181 -16.03 7.13 4.34
C VAL A 181 -16.73 7.64 3.10
N TYR A 182 -17.30 6.73 2.33
CA TYR A 182 -18.01 7.02 1.09
C TYR A 182 -19.05 5.92 0.81
N GLY A 183 -19.68 5.95 -0.35
CA GLY A 183 -20.54 4.86 -0.77
C GLY A 183 -21.22 5.14 -2.10
N VAL A 184 -22.00 4.16 -2.55
CA VAL A 184 -22.80 4.25 -3.76
C VAL A 184 -24.26 3.88 -3.47
N ILE A 185 -25.17 4.56 -4.13
CA ILE A 185 -26.61 4.32 -4.13
C ILE A 185 -26.98 3.97 -5.56
N ASP A 186 -27.26 2.69 -5.81
CA ASP A 186 -27.73 2.22 -7.10
C ASP A 186 -29.25 2.31 -7.17
N THR A 187 -29.75 3.24 -7.98
CA THR A 187 -31.18 3.48 -8.24
C THR A 187 -31.65 2.88 -9.58
N SER A 188 -30.88 1.96 -10.18
CA SER A 188 -31.20 1.35 -11.47
C SER A 188 -32.41 0.41 -11.40
N THR A 189 -32.71 -0.15 -10.23
CA THR A 189 -33.88 -1.00 -9.98
C THR A 189 -34.92 -0.29 -9.12
N SER A 190 -36.10 -0.90 -8.97
CA SER A 190 -37.17 -0.37 -8.12
C SER A 190 -36.79 -0.28 -6.64
N SER A 191 -35.92 -1.21 -6.19
CA SER A 191 -35.30 -1.14 -4.88
C SER A 191 -33.92 -0.51 -5.03
N TRP A 192 -33.63 0.51 -4.25
CA TRP A 192 -32.30 1.11 -4.26
C TRP A 192 -31.35 0.26 -3.45
N TRP A 193 -30.13 0.08 -3.93
CA TRP A 193 -29.07 -0.62 -3.20
C TRP A 193 -28.05 0.39 -2.69
N VAL A 194 -27.85 0.41 -1.39
CA VAL A 194 -26.87 1.30 -0.74
C VAL A 194 -25.69 0.45 -0.29
N THR A 195 -24.50 0.81 -0.77
CA THR A 195 -23.24 0.19 -0.37
C THR A 195 -22.38 1.26 0.29
N PRO A 196 -22.39 1.33 1.63
CA PRO A 196 -21.49 2.21 2.36
C PRO A 196 -20.10 1.55 2.46
N GLU A 197 -19.06 2.32 2.17
CA GLU A 197 -17.68 1.87 2.07
C GLU A 197 -16.76 2.82 2.84
N PHE A 198 -15.56 2.37 3.16
CA PHE A 198 -14.51 3.26 3.59
C PHE A 198 -13.13 2.77 3.19
N LEU A 199 -12.21 3.71 3.07
CA LEU A 199 -10.80 3.47 2.79
C LEU A 199 -9.99 3.74 4.05
N LEU A 200 -9.12 2.79 4.42
CA LEU A 200 -8.07 2.98 5.43
C LEU A 200 -6.72 3.23 4.75
N THR A 201 -6.07 4.35 5.08
CA THR A 201 -4.73 4.68 4.56
C THR A 201 -3.61 4.04 5.39
N GLY A 202 -2.56 3.55 4.74
CA GLY A 202 -1.32 3.07 5.38
C GLY A 202 -0.11 3.91 4.97
N LEU A 203 0.84 4.13 5.87
CA LEU A 203 2.09 4.83 5.52
C LEU A 203 3.38 4.08 5.91
N SER A 204 3.32 2.89 6.53
CA SER A 204 4.54 2.06 6.74
C SER A 204 4.24 0.61 7.13
N PHE A 205 5.23 -0.30 7.07
CA PHE A 205 5.17 -1.70 7.54
C PHE A 205 5.01 -1.84 9.06
N ALA A 206 5.25 -0.77 9.83
CA ALA A 206 4.84 -0.70 11.23
C ALA A 206 3.31 -0.70 11.38
N ASP A 207 2.59 -0.22 10.38
CA ASP A 207 1.13 -0.39 10.26
C ASP A 207 0.84 -1.82 9.76
N ALA A 208 -0.22 -2.47 10.24
CA ALA A 208 -0.74 -3.70 9.65
C ALA A 208 -1.13 -3.40 8.20
N LEU A 209 -0.23 -3.67 7.28
CA LEU A 209 -0.49 -3.51 5.85
C LEU A 209 -1.72 -4.35 5.46
N GLU A 210 -2.00 -5.45 6.15
CA GLU A 210 -3.17 -6.31 5.92
C GLU A 210 -4.51 -5.58 6.10
N VAL A 211 -4.58 -4.48 6.85
CA VAL A 211 -5.83 -3.73 7.08
C VAL A 211 -6.00 -2.51 6.18
N THR A 212 -5.01 -2.15 5.36
CA THR A 212 -5.08 -0.96 4.49
C THR A 212 -5.94 -1.21 3.25
N GLY A 213 -6.42 -0.14 2.64
CA GLY A 213 -7.26 -0.17 1.45
C GLY A 213 -8.75 -0.13 1.79
N GLN A 214 -9.57 -0.56 0.82
CA GLN A 214 -11.03 -0.47 0.89
C GLN A 214 -11.67 -1.54 1.78
N HIS A 215 -12.79 -1.16 2.39
CA HIS A 215 -13.63 -1.95 3.28
C HIS A 215 -15.10 -1.54 3.13
N GLU A 216 -16.01 -2.39 3.61
CA GLU A 216 -17.44 -2.11 3.67
C GLU A 216 -17.82 -1.68 5.09
N LEU A 217 -18.72 -0.71 5.19
CA LEU A 217 -19.29 -0.25 6.44
C LEU A 217 -20.55 -1.08 6.76
N GLY A 218 -20.34 -2.37 7.02
CA GLY A 218 -21.42 -3.36 7.01
C GLY A 218 -21.86 -3.75 5.60
N SER A 219 -22.71 -4.77 5.51
CA SER A 219 -23.20 -5.31 4.24
C SER A 219 -24.02 -4.28 3.45
N PRO A 220 -23.98 -4.34 2.10
CA PRO A 220 -24.92 -3.59 1.25
C PRO A 220 -26.36 -3.90 1.62
N PHE A 221 -27.24 -2.91 1.56
CA PHE A 221 -28.63 -3.07 1.97
C PHE A 221 -29.62 -2.43 0.99
N PRO A 222 -30.82 -3.03 0.83
CA PRO A 222 -31.86 -2.45 0.01
C PRO A 222 -32.64 -1.38 0.79
N VAL A 223 -33.10 -0.35 0.09
CA VAL A 223 -34.10 0.60 0.57
C VAL A 223 -35.23 0.65 -0.46
N ALA A 224 -36.47 0.83 0.00
CA ALA A 224 -37.56 1.13 -0.90
C ALA A 224 -37.20 2.39 -1.70
N GLY A 225 -37.08 2.27 -3.03
CA GLY A 225 -36.94 3.44 -3.89
C GLY A 225 -38.25 4.22 -3.91
N TYR A 226 -38.20 5.46 -4.40
CA TYR A 226 -39.24 6.52 -4.37
C TYR A 226 -39.10 7.43 -3.15
N GLY A 227 -38.75 8.70 -3.41
CA GLY A 227 -38.36 9.70 -2.42
C GLY A 227 -39.50 10.23 -1.54
N ASP A 228 -40.23 9.33 -0.89
CA ASP A 228 -41.09 9.66 0.24
C ASP A 228 -40.27 9.77 1.55
N ASP A 229 -40.87 10.42 2.54
CA ASP A 229 -40.23 10.64 3.84
C ASP A 229 -39.92 9.32 4.57
N ALA A 230 -40.73 8.28 4.30
CA ALA A 230 -40.56 6.96 4.90
C ALA A 230 -39.27 6.26 4.43
N SER A 231 -38.97 6.33 3.14
CA SER A 231 -37.76 5.73 2.55
C SER A 231 -36.49 6.48 2.99
N ARG A 232 -36.56 7.83 3.09
CA ARG A 232 -35.47 8.65 3.66
C ARG A 232 -35.22 8.30 5.13
N LEU A 233 -36.27 8.14 5.92
CA LEU A 233 -36.16 7.74 7.33
C LEU A 233 -35.58 6.32 7.49
N ALA A 234 -36.00 5.38 6.65
CA ALA A 234 -35.47 4.01 6.66
C ALA A 234 -33.96 3.99 6.34
N LEU A 235 -33.53 4.76 5.33
CA LEU A 235 -32.12 4.91 4.97
C LEU A 235 -31.30 5.54 6.10
N SER A 236 -31.76 6.66 6.66
CA SER A 236 -31.11 7.32 7.81
C SER A 236 -30.97 6.34 8.99
N SER A 237 -32.02 5.58 9.32
CA SER A 237 -32.00 4.58 10.39
C SER A 237 -30.97 3.46 10.15
N LEU A 238 -30.93 2.92 8.92
CA LEU A 238 -29.99 1.85 8.55
C LEU A 238 -28.53 2.33 8.51
N LEU A 239 -28.27 3.58 8.16
CA LEU A 239 -26.93 4.17 8.26
C LEU A 239 -26.57 4.48 9.72
N ALA A 240 -27.52 4.99 10.50
CA ALA A 240 -27.33 5.28 11.92
C ALA A 240 -26.94 4.02 12.71
N SER A 241 -27.50 2.84 12.38
CA SER A 241 -27.13 1.58 13.06
C SER A 241 -25.68 1.16 12.83
N ARG A 242 -25.01 1.72 11.82
CA ARG A 242 -23.58 1.47 11.52
C ARG A 242 -22.64 2.45 12.21
N VAL A 243 -23.16 3.56 12.73
CA VAL A 243 -22.33 4.66 13.26
C VAL A 243 -21.59 4.26 14.52
N GLU A 244 -22.27 3.65 15.48
CA GLU A 244 -21.65 3.26 16.76
C GLU A 244 -20.58 2.17 16.60
N PRO A 245 -20.84 1.04 15.89
CA PRO A 245 -19.79 0.06 15.61
C PRO A 245 -18.59 0.67 14.88
N PHE A 246 -18.85 1.56 13.91
CA PHE A 246 -17.79 2.24 13.17
C PHE A 246 -16.97 3.20 14.02
N ALA A 247 -17.60 3.97 14.89
CA ALA A 247 -16.90 4.90 15.77
C ALA A 247 -15.92 4.14 16.67
N GLN A 248 -16.35 3.03 17.27
CA GLN A 248 -15.47 2.19 18.08
C GLN A 248 -14.37 1.51 17.26
N LEU A 249 -14.71 1.01 16.07
CA LEU A 249 -13.72 0.46 15.15
C LEU A 249 -12.65 1.51 14.79
N ALA A 250 -13.06 2.74 14.50
CA ALA A 250 -12.17 3.86 14.17
C ALA A 250 -11.23 4.23 15.33
N ILE A 251 -11.71 4.13 16.57
CA ILE A 251 -10.89 4.34 17.78
C ILE A 251 -9.86 3.21 17.93
N GLY A 252 -10.29 1.96 17.78
CA GLY A 252 -9.39 0.81 17.80
C GLY A 252 -8.31 0.91 16.73
N ILE A 253 -8.66 1.35 15.51
CA ILE A 253 -7.72 1.63 14.42
C ILE A 253 -6.75 2.76 14.79
N ALA A 254 -7.21 3.81 15.47
CA ALA A 254 -6.36 4.91 15.91
C ALA A 254 -5.31 4.43 16.92
N PHE A 255 -5.69 3.64 17.93
CA PHE A 255 -4.74 3.04 18.87
C PHE A 255 -3.82 2.03 18.20
N TYR A 256 -4.34 1.24 17.26
CA TYR A 256 -3.56 0.30 16.47
C TYR A 256 -2.43 1.03 15.73
N LYS A 257 -2.74 2.11 15.02
CA LYS A 257 -1.75 2.94 14.30
C LYS A 257 -0.77 3.65 15.24
N ALA A 258 -1.19 3.97 16.47
CA ALA A 258 -0.30 4.52 17.47
C ALA A 258 0.66 3.46 18.07
N GLY A 259 0.53 2.18 17.71
CA GLY A 259 1.28 1.08 18.31
C GLY A 259 0.79 0.72 19.72
N GLU A 260 -0.32 1.29 20.18
CA GLU A 260 -0.93 1.02 21.47
C GLU A 260 -1.81 -0.24 21.38
N PHE A 261 -1.19 -1.38 21.05
CA PHE A 261 -1.90 -2.64 20.75
C PHE A 261 -2.77 -3.15 21.90
N GLU A 262 -2.39 -2.91 23.16
CA GLU A 262 -3.23 -3.30 24.30
C GLU A 262 -4.54 -2.54 24.31
N ARG A 263 -4.48 -1.20 24.18
CA ARG A 263 -5.67 -0.35 24.15
C ARG A 263 -6.51 -0.61 22.90
N ALA A 264 -5.86 -0.81 21.75
CA ALA A 264 -6.55 -1.21 20.53
C ALA A 264 -7.35 -2.51 20.74
N TYR A 265 -6.75 -3.50 21.42
CA TYR A 265 -7.43 -4.75 21.73
C TYR A 265 -8.64 -4.55 22.67
N GLU A 266 -8.45 -3.80 23.77
CA GLU A 266 -9.50 -3.53 24.76
C GLU A 266 -10.72 -2.84 24.12
N GLU A 267 -10.49 -1.84 23.27
CA GLU A 267 -11.57 -1.13 22.55
C GLU A 267 -12.27 -2.06 21.55
N LEU A 268 -11.50 -2.78 20.73
CA LEU A 268 -12.08 -3.62 19.67
C LEU A 268 -12.81 -4.86 20.21
N VAL A 269 -12.32 -5.49 21.28
CA VAL A 269 -12.98 -6.66 21.86
C VAL A 269 -14.30 -6.30 22.53
N THR A 270 -14.48 -5.03 22.94
CA THR A 270 -15.72 -4.52 23.52
C THR A 270 -16.86 -4.54 22.50
N ILE A 271 -16.56 -4.29 21.22
CA ILE A 271 -17.55 -4.37 20.13
C ILE A 271 -18.24 -5.76 20.11
N GLU A 272 -17.46 -6.83 20.32
CA GLU A 272 -17.99 -8.19 20.42
C GLU A 272 -18.66 -8.46 21.77
N ASN A 273 -17.98 -8.16 22.89
CA ASN A 273 -18.45 -8.49 24.23
C ASN A 273 -19.79 -7.81 24.59
N GLU A 274 -20.00 -6.61 24.09
CA GLU A 274 -21.22 -5.83 24.34
C GLU A 274 -22.21 -5.92 23.17
N SER A 275 -21.93 -6.76 22.16
CA SER A 275 -22.78 -6.96 20.97
C SER A 275 -23.14 -5.65 20.27
N ILE A 276 -22.17 -4.74 20.20
CA ILE A 276 -22.35 -3.39 19.67
C ILE A 276 -22.54 -3.43 18.16
N TRP A 277 -21.98 -4.45 17.50
CA TRP A 277 -22.17 -4.72 16.07
C TRP A 277 -23.21 -5.83 15.87
N PRO A 278 -24.47 -5.47 15.52
CA PRO A 278 -25.53 -6.45 15.30
C PRO A 278 -25.23 -7.40 14.15
N ASP A 279 -25.63 -8.67 14.30
CA ASP A 279 -25.40 -9.73 13.31
C ASP A 279 -26.01 -9.41 11.93
N ASP A 280 -27.12 -8.67 11.88
CA ASP A 280 -27.83 -8.34 10.63
C ASP A 280 -27.17 -7.22 9.81
N ILE A 281 -26.26 -6.45 10.40
CA ILE A 281 -25.46 -5.46 9.68
C ILE A 281 -24.40 -6.16 8.81
N GLY A 282 -23.82 -7.27 9.29
CA GLY A 282 -22.67 -7.94 8.66
C GLY A 282 -21.43 -7.05 8.59
N GLY A 283 -20.38 -7.48 7.88
CA GLY A 283 -19.16 -6.68 7.67
C GLY A 283 -18.12 -6.73 8.81
N ARG A 284 -18.26 -7.66 9.76
CA ARG A 284 -17.35 -7.78 10.92
C ARG A 284 -15.98 -8.39 10.61
N GLN A 285 -15.74 -8.86 9.39
CA GLN A 285 -14.47 -9.50 9.03
C GLN A 285 -13.24 -8.60 9.27
N LEU A 286 -13.38 -7.27 9.15
CA LEU A 286 -12.30 -6.34 9.47
C LEU A 286 -12.02 -6.26 10.98
N LEU A 287 -13.06 -6.26 11.82
CA LEU A 287 -12.90 -6.27 13.27
C LEU A 287 -12.06 -7.48 13.70
N TYR A 288 -12.44 -8.66 13.22
CA TYR A 288 -11.71 -9.89 13.50
C TYR A 288 -10.30 -9.90 12.89
N LEU A 289 -10.10 -9.31 11.71
CA LEU A 289 -8.76 -9.13 11.13
C LEU A 289 -7.87 -8.25 12.03
N LEU A 290 -8.40 -7.14 12.55
CA LEU A 290 -7.67 -6.25 13.46
C LEU A 290 -7.33 -6.95 14.78
N LEU A 291 -8.29 -7.64 15.40
CA LEU A 291 -8.06 -8.42 16.61
C LEU A 291 -7.01 -9.51 16.40
N GLY A 292 -7.03 -10.19 15.24
CA GLY A 292 -6.02 -11.17 14.86
C GLY A 292 -4.62 -10.56 14.70
N ASN A 293 -4.52 -9.42 14.00
CA ASN A 293 -3.27 -8.69 13.83
C ASN A 293 -2.69 -8.23 15.17
N ILE A 294 -3.55 -7.72 16.07
CA ILE A 294 -3.14 -7.30 17.42
C ILE A 294 -2.63 -8.48 18.23
N ALA A 295 -3.37 -9.59 18.25
CA ALA A 295 -2.94 -10.82 18.93
C ALA A 295 -1.58 -11.32 18.39
N GLY A 296 -1.38 -11.28 17.08
CA GLY A 296 -0.10 -11.64 16.45
C GLY A 296 1.05 -10.72 16.89
N ARG A 297 0.83 -9.40 16.96
CA ARG A 297 1.83 -8.44 17.48
C ARG A 297 2.15 -8.63 18.96
N LYS A 298 1.23 -9.23 19.73
CA LYS A 298 1.41 -9.62 21.13
C LYS A 298 1.99 -11.04 21.31
N ASP A 299 2.40 -11.70 20.22
CA ASP A 299 2.87 -13.10 20.20
C ASP A 299 1.83 -14.12 20.71
N GLN A 300 0.54 -13.76 20.64
CA GLN A 300 -0.60 -14.60 21.03
C GLN A 300 -1.12 -15.37 19.80
N LEU A 301 -0.28 -16.24 19.23
CA LEU A 301 -0.53 -16.87 17.93
C LEU A 301 -1.80 -17.72 17.87
N ASP A 302 -2.16 -18.42 18.95
CA ASP A 302 -3.41 -19.20 19.02
C ASP A 302 -4.65 -18.30 18.95
N GLN A 303 -4.59 -17.15 19.61
CA GLN A 303 -5.66 -16.17 19.59
C GLN A 303 -5.74 -15.47 18.22
N ALA A 304 -4.59 -15.16 17.62
CA ALA A 304 -4.53 -14.61 16.27
C ALA A 304 -5.20 -15.54 15.26
N GLU A 305 -4.88 -16.83 15.30
CA GLU A 305 -5.51 -17.84 14.46
C GLU A 305 -7.03 -17.88 14.67
N ALA A 306 -7.49 -17.90 15.94
CA ALA A 306 -8.91 -17.93 16.25
C ALA A 306 -9.66 -16.74 15.64
N TRP A 307 -9.11 -15.52 15.75
CA TRP A 307 -9.70 -14.33 15.17
C TRP A 307 -9.71 -14.33 13.64
N TYR A 308 -8.62 -14.73 12.97
CA TYR A 308 -8.65 -14.84 11.51
C TYR A 308 -9.65 -15.89 11.03
N ARG A 309 -9.83 -16.99 11.78
CA ARG A 309 -10.90 -17.97 11.48
C ARG A 309 -12.29 -17.37 11.65
N GLN A 310 -12.52 -16.50 12.65
CA GLN A 310 -13.78 -15.76 12.76
C GLN A 310 -14.00 -14.82 11.56
N ALA A 311 -12.96 -14.12 11.10
CA ALA A 311 -13.05 -13.29 9.89
C ALA A 311 -13.48 -14.09 8.65
N LEU A 312 -13.01 -15.34 8.52
CA LEU A 312 -13.40 -16.25 7.44
C LEU A 312 -14.81 -16.85 7.60
N LEU A 313 -15.34 -16.92 8.83
CA LEU A 313 -16.74 -17.30 9.07
C LEU A 313 -17.69 -16.18 8.64
N GLU A 314 -17.34 -14.92 8.91
CA GLU A 314 -18.10 -13.75 8.46
C GLU A 314 -18.06 -13.60 6.93
N GLN A 315 -16.88 -13.72 6.34
CA GLN A 315 -16.69 -13.60 4.90
C GLN A 315 -15.82 -14.75 4.35
N PRO A 316 -16.46 -15.84 3.88
CA PRO A 316 -15.74 -16.92 3.22
C PRO A 316 -14.96 -16.39 2.02
N GLY A 317 -13.66 -16.67 1.96
CA GLY A 317 -12.78 -16.15 0.92
C GLY A 317 -12.23 -14.75 1.17
N TYR A 318 -12.21 -14.28 2.43
CA TYR A 318 -11.55 -13.03 2.79
C TYR A 318 -10.02 -13.18 2.76
N ALA A 319 -9.41 -12.75 1.64
CA ALA A 319 -8.00 -12.98 1.35
C ALA A 319 -7.04 -12.48 2.45
N ARG A 320 -7.37 -11.34 3.06
CA ARG A 320 -6.59 -10.76 4.17
C ARG A 320 -6.49 -11.69 5.38
N ALA A 321 -7.55 -12.42 5.71
CA ALA A 321 -7.53 -13.39 6.81
C ALA A 321 -6.68 -14.62 6.47
N PHE A 322 -6.67 -15.06 5.20
CA PHE A 322 -5.76 -16.12 4.76
C PHE A 322 -4.29 -15.67 4.82
N VAL A 323 -3.96 -14.44 4.45
CA VAL A 323 -2.61 -13.87 4.67
C VAL A 323 -2.26 -13.89 6.16
N GLY A 324 -3.17 -13.45 7.03
CA GLY A 324 -2.98 -13.49 8.48
C GLY A 324 -2.72 -14.90 9.01
N LEU A 325 -3.45 -15.91 8.54
CA LEU A 325 -3.20 -17.32 8.87
C LEU A 325 -1.85 -17.80 8.36
N GLY A 326 -1.49 -17.49 7.10
CA GLY A 326 -0.18 -17.79 6.54
C GLY A 326 0.95 -17.26 7.42
N ASN A 327 0.83 -16.00 7.86
CA ASN A 327 1.78 -15.36 8.78
C ASN A 327 1.85 -16.08 10.13
N VAL A 328 0.71 -16.47 10.72
CA VAL A 328 0.68 -17.19 12.01
C VAL A 328 1.44 -18.51 11.93
N TYR A 329 1.19 -19.31 10.89
CA TYR A 329 1.88 -20.59 10.72
C TYR A 329 3.37 -20.42 10.41
N PHE A 330 3.72 -19.38 9.65
CA PHE A 330 5.12 -19.03 9.41
C PHE A 330 5.85 -18.70 10.72
N VAL A 331 5.27 -17.84 11.57
CA VAL A 331 5.87 -17.47 12.85
C VAL A 331 5.94 -18.66 13.80
N ARG A 332 4.90 -19.51 13.86
CA ARG A 332 4.97 -20.75 14.65
C ARG A 332 6.10 -21.67 14.20
N ALA A 333 6.35 -21.77 12.89
CA ALA A 333 7.49 -22.52 12.37
C ALA A 333 8.81 -21.91 12.85
N LEU A 334 8.98 -20.59 12.78
CA LEU A 334 10.18 -19.94 13.31
C LEU A 334 10.36 -20.17 14.82
N ASN A 335 9.27 -20.12 15.58
CA ASN A 335 9.29 -20.39 17.03
C ASN A 335 9.55 -21.87 17.37
N SER A 336 9.55 -22.79 16.40
CA SER A 336 9.95 -24.18 16.62
C SER A 336 11.47 -24.34 16.70
N ILE A 337 12.23 -23.34 16.22
CA ILE A 337 13.69 -23.37 16.23
C ILE A 337 14.17 -23.16 17.68
N PRO A 338 15.00 -24.05 18.24
CA PRO A 338 15.59 -23.85 19.55
C PRO A 338 16.40 -22.55 19.62
N SER A 339 16.36 -21.85 20.76
CA SER A 339 17.08 -20.57 20.93
C SER A 339 18.61 -20.70 20.81
N ASP A 340 19.15 -21.90 20.99
CA ASP A 340 20.57 -22.25 20.88
C ASP A 340 20.91 -22.96 19.56
N ALA A 341 19.98 -23.03 18.61
CA ALA A 341 20.23 -23.62 17.30
C ALA A 341 21.28 -22.83 16.51
N GLU A 342 22.23 -23.55 15.91
CA GLU A 342 23.26 -22.96 15.03
C GLU A 342 22.79 -22.85 13.57
N ASP A 343 21.68 -23.50 13.22
CA ASP A 343 21.10 -23.54 11.89
C ASP A 343 19.56 -23.70 11.93
N PHE A 344 18.94 -23.91 10.76
CA PHE A 344 17.48 -23.99 10.61
C PHE A 344 16.96 -25.43 10.46
N ARG A 345 17.76 -26.48 10.72
CA ARG A 345 17.36 -27.88 10.47
C ARG A 345 16.23 -28.38 11.37
N ASP A 346 16.06 -27.76 12.55
CA ASP A 346 14.96 -28.03 13.49
C ASP A 346 13.68 -27.23 13.19
N LEU A 347 13.64 -26.47 12.09
CA LEU A 347 12.43 -25.79 11.63
C LEU A 347 11.32 -26.81 11.30
N ASP A 348 10.12 -26.60 11.83
CA ASP A 348 8.97 -27.43 11.52
C ASP A 348 8.44 -27.14 10.09
N LEU A 349 8.90 -27.96 9.15
CA LEU A 349 8.50 -27.88 7.74
C LEU A 349 6.99 -28.11 7.51
N SER A 350 6.28 -28.77 8.44
CA SER A 350 4.83 -28.96 8.32
C SER A 350 4.06 -27.66 8.57
N LEU A 351 4.58 -26.79 9.46
CA LEU A 351 4.03 -25.46 9.69
C LEU A 351 4.35 -24.52 8.52
N ILE A 352 5.54 -24.63 7.93
CA ILE A 352 5.85 -23.91 6.69
C ILE A 352 4.92 -24.32 5.55
N GLN A 353 4.63 -25.61 5.39
CA GLN A 353 3.68 -26.06 4.37
C GLN A 353 2.28 -25.49 4.61
N GLN A 354 1.79 -25.48 5.85
CA GLN A 354 0.50 -24.84 6.18
C GLN A 354 0.50 -23.34 5.86
N SER A 355 1.62 -22.65 6.10
CA SER A 355 1.78 -21.25 5.74
C SER A 355 1.62 -21.03 4.22
N ILE A 356 2.32 -21.84 3.41
CA ILE A 356 2.22 -21.84 1.94
C ILE A 356 0.78 -22.09 1.49
N ASP A 357 0.11 -23.09 2.06
CA ASP A 357 -1.26 -23.44 1.70
C ASP A 357 -2.24 -22.28 1.97
N TYR A 358 -2.02 -21.51 3.04
CA TYR A 358 -2.82 -20.34 3.35
C TYR A 358 -2.53 -19.16 2.42
N TYR A 359 -1.27 -18.92 2.06
CA TYR A 359 -0.93 -17.92 1.05
C TYR A 359 -1.53 -18.25 -0.32
N GLN A 360 -1.54 -19.52 -0.73
CA GLN A 360 -2.19 -19.94 -1.98
C GLN A 360 -3.72 -19.79 -1.92
N GLN A 361 -4.33 -19.99 -0.75
CA GLN A 361 -5.76 -19.68 -0.55
C GLN A 361 -6.04 -18.18 -0.63
N ALA A 362 -5.14 -17.34 -0.13
CA ALA A 362 -5.24 -15.89 -0.29
C ALA A 362 -5.16 -15.47 -1.78
N GLU A 363 -4.23 -16.05 -2.56
CA GLU A 363 -4.06 -15.74 -3.99
C GLU A 363 -5.27 -16.16 -4.83
N SER A 364 -5.90 -17.27 -4.46
CA SER A 364 -7.08 -17.79 -5.16
C SER A 364 -8.40 -17.22 -4.64
N ALA A 365 -8.34 -16.35 -3.62
CA ALA A 365 -9.53 -15.77 -3.01
C ALA A 365 -10.26 -14.85 -3.99
N ARG A 366 -11.59 -14.88 -3.96
CA ARG A 366 -12.44 -14.05 -4.84
C ARG A 366 -12.42 -12.57 -4.47
N ILE A 367 -12.11 -12.25 -3.20
CA ILE A 367 -12.19 -10.89 -2.66
C ILE A 367 -10.77 -10.41 -2.36
N GLN A 368 -10.19 -9.74 -3.36
CA GLN A 368 -8.85 -9.16 -3.29
C GLN A 368 -8.90 -7.68 -3.71
N PRO A 369 -9.13 -6.76 -2.76
CA PRO A 369 -9.08 -5.34 -3.05
C PRO A 369 -7.71 -4.93 -3.61
N GLU A 370 -7.65 -4.33 -4.79
CA GLU A 370 -6.38 -3.96 -5.45
C GLU A 370 -5.52 -3.03 -4.58
N GLN A 371 -6.14 -2.02 -3.95
CA GLN A 371 -5.48 -1.07 -3.03
C GLN A 371 -4.95 -1.71 -1.74
N SER A 372 -5.19 -3.01 -1.54
CA SER A 372 -4.62 -3.75 -0.41
C SER A 372 -3.41 -4.60 -0.79
N ASP A 373 -2.97 -4.57 -2.05
CA ASP A 373 -1.74 -5.22 -2.54
C ASP A 373 -1.58 -6.67 -2.04
N ILE A 374 -2.69 -7.44 -2.01
CA ILE A 374 -2.74 -8.79 -1.42
C ILE A 374 -1.80 -9.74 -2.14
N SER A 375 -1.86 -9.76 -3.47
CA SER A 375 -0.99 -10.64 -4.27
C SER A 375 0.49 -10.35 -3.99
N THR A 376 0.89 -9.08 -3.89
CA THR A 376 2.26 -8.70 -3.49
C THR A 376 2.63 -9.24 -2.11
N LYS A 377 1.72 -9.18 -1.13
CA LYS A 377 1.96 -9.73 0.23
C LYS A 377 2.04 -11.25 0.23
N VAL A 378 1.22 -11.90 -0.58
CA VAL A 378 1.23 -13.35 -0.77
C VAL A 378 2.55 -13.79 -1.37
N HIS A 379 3.00 -13.16 -2.46
CA HIS A 379 4.30 -13.42 -3.06
C HIS A 379 5.45 -13.20 -2.05
N PHE A 380 5.41 -12.12 -1.27
CA PHE A 380 6.40 -11.92 -0.22
C PHE A 380 6.39 -13.03 0.86
N GLY A 381 5.21 -13.46 1.29
CA GLY A 381 5.02 -14.57 2.23
C GLY A 381 5.52 -15.91 1.69
N LEU A 382 5.18 -16.24 0.43
CA LEU A 382 5.62 -17.44 -0.27
C LEU A 382 7.14 -17.46 -0.45
N GLY A 383 7.73 -16.34 -0.89
CA GLY A 383 9.19 -16.21 -1.04
C GLY A 383 9.93 -16.49 0.28
N GLN A 384 9.42 -15.94 1.40
CA GLN A 384 9.98 -16.24 2.72
C GLN A 384 9.81 -17.70 3.11
N ALA A 385 8.62 -18.28 2.90
CA ALA A 385 8.36 -19.68 3.23
C ALA A 385 9.28 -20.63 2.45
N TYR A 386 9.40 -20.45 1.12
CA TYR A 386 10.30 -21.26 0.28
C TYR A 386 11.77 -21.07 0.66
N LEU A 387 12.20 -19.85 0.98
CA LEU A 387 13.55 -19.58 1.45
C LEU A 387 13.85 -20.37 2.73
N MET A 388 12.93 -20.33 3.71
CA MET A 388 13.08 -21.06 4.97
C MET A 388 13.09 -22.58 4.77
N GLN A 389 12.30 -23.13 3.83
CA GLN A 389 12.39 -24.56 3.48
C GLN A 389 13.79 -24.94 2.98
N SER A 390 14.41 -24.08 2.16
CA SER A 390 15.75 -24.34 1.63
C SER A 390 16.84 -24.27 2.71
N TYR A 391 16.69 -23.37 3.70
CA TYR A 391 17.63 -23.29 4.83
C TYR A 391 17.52 -24.47 5.77
N ALA A 392 16.31 -24.99 6.00
CA ALA A 392 16.08 -26.15 6.84
C ALA A 392 16.54 -27.47 6.19
N ASN A 393 16.54 -27.52 4.86
CA ASN A 393 16.91 -28.72 4.11
C ASN A 393 17.67 -28.36 2.83
N GLU A 394 18.99 -28.55 2.84
CA GLU A 394 19.88 -28.27 1.71
C GLU A 394 19.51 -29.02 0.41
N ALA A 395 18.73 -30.11 0.48
CA ALA A 395 18.23 -30.81 -0.69
C ALA A 395 17.05 -30.09 -1.37
N VAL A 396 16.41 -29.13 -0.69
CA VAL A 396 15.32 -28.31 -1.22
C VAL A 396 15.91 -27.13 -1.97
N MET A 397 15.52 -26.98 -3.24
CA MET A 397 15.97 -25.87 -4.05
C MET A 397 15.41 -24.54 -3.54
N VAL A 398 16.27 -23.52 -3.43
CA VAL A 398 15.85 -22.13 -3.16
C VAL A 398 15.14 -21.48 -4.36
N ALA A 399 15.26 -22.08 -5.55
CA ALA A 399 14.73 -21.55 -6.81
C ALA A 399 13.25 -21.10 -6.77
N PRO A 400 12.32 -21.76 -6.06
CA PRO A 400 10.94 -21.30 -5.96
C PRO A 400 10.78 -19.94 -5.26
N ALA A 401 11.72 -19.52 -4.40
CA ALA A 401 11.64 -18.23 -3.71
C ALA A 401 11.93 -17.03 -4.63
N ILE A 402 12.72 -17.25 -5.69
CA ILE A 402 13.18 -16.20 -6.62
C ILE A 402 11.99 -15.52 -7.34
N PRO A 403 11.13 -16.23 -8.09
CA PRO A 403 10.03 -15.60 -8.83
C PRO A 403 9.04 -14.89 -7.90
N GLU A 404 8.91 -15.36 -6.65
CA GLU A 404 8.06 -14.73 -5.64
C GLU A 404 8.61 -13.36 -5.23
N PHE A 405 9.91 -13.23 -4.95
CA PHE A 405 10.52 -11.92 -4.66
C PHE A 405 10.58 -11.01 -5.90
N GLU A 406 10.78 -11.56 -7.09
CA GLU A 406 10.70 -10.81 -8.35
C GLU A 406 9.31 -10.21 -8.56
N ALA A 407 8.23 -10.95 -8.28
CA ALA A 407 6.86 -10.44 -8.36
C ALA A 407 6.62 -9.25 -7.39
N VAL A 408 7.21 -9.28 -6.20
CA VAL A 408 7.15 -8.15 -5.25
C VAL A 408 7.84 -6.91 -5.80
N ILE A 409 9.02 -7.10 -6.39
CA ILE A 409 9.79 -6.01 -7.02
C ILE A 409 9.07 -5.44 -8.24
N GLU A 410 8.46 -6.30 -9.06
CA GLU A 410 7.65 -5.90 -10.21
C GLU A 410 6.45 -5.06 -9.77
N ALA A 411 5.76 -5.48 -8.70
CA ALA A 411 4.61 -4.75 -8.15
C ALA A 411 4.97 -3.35 -7.60
N TYR A 412 6.22 -3.12 -7.18
CA TYR A 412 6.71 -1.79 -6.81
C TYR A 412 6.87 -0.86 -8.03
N ALA A 413 7.10 -1.44 -9.21
CA ALA A 413 7.14 -0.74 -10.50
C ALA A 413 8.02 0.51 -10.48
N ASN A 414 9.24 0.41 -9.91
CA ASN A 414 10.19 1.52 -9.78
C ASN A 414 9.65 2.77 -9.08
N GLY A 415 8.77 2.59 -8.09
CA GLY A 415 8.19 3.68 -7.29
C GLY A 415 6.82 4.16 -7.76
N GLU A 416 6.26 3.58 -8.83
CA GLU A 416 4.87 3.86 -9.24
C GLU A 416 3.87 3.37 -8.18
N ASN A 417 4.21 2.32 -7.42
CA ASN A 417 3.43 1.85 -6.27
C ASN A 417 4.23 2.02 -4.95
N PRO A 418 4.21 3.21 -4.33
CA PRO A 418 4.95 3.46 -3.10
C PRO A 418 4.43 2.67 -1.90
N ARG A 419 3.20 2.11 -1.95
CA ARG A 419 2.61 1.35 -0.83
C ARG A 419 3.38 0.07 -0.52
N VAL A 420 4.04 -0.51 -1.52
CA VAL A 420 4.81 -1.76 -1.38
C VAL A 420 6.33 -1.52 -1.36
N MET A 421 6.77 -0.27 -1.24
CA MET A 421 8.19 0.12 -1.26
C MET A 421 9.03 -0.65 -0.23
N GLU A 422 8.50 -0.86 0.97
CA GLU A 422 9.20 -1.59 2.03
C GLU A 422 9.28 -3.09 1.74
N LEU A 423 8.20 -3.70 1.21
CA LEU A 423 8.22 -5.10 0.76
C LEU A 423 9.22 -5.30 -0.37
N ALA A 424 9.28 -4.36 -1.31
CA ALA A 424 10.25 -4.38 -2.39
C ALA A 424 11.69 -4.24 -1.88
N ALA A 425 11.93 -3.38 -0.89
CA ALA A 425 13.24 -3.28 -0.24
C ALA A 425 13.69 -4.62 0.36
N GLU A 426 12.83 -5.26 1.15
CA GLU A 426 13.11 -6.58 1.73
C GLU A 426 13.27 -7.67 0.65
N ALA A 427 12.45 -7.64 -0.41
CA ALA A 427 12.57 -8.57 -1.53
C ALA A 427 13.90 -8.42 -2.28
N TYR A 428 14.35 -7.19 -2.54
CA TYR A 428 15.67 -6.90 -3.12
C TYR A 428 16.82 -7.46 -2.26
N ILE A 429 16.77 -7.24 -0.94
CA ILE A 429 17.78 -7.76 0.00
C ILE A 429 17.84 -9.29 -0.03
N ARG A 430 16.68 -9.96 0.04
CA ARG A 430 16.61 -11.42 0.05
C ARG A 430 17.04 -12.02 -1.28
N LEU A 431 16.63 -11.43 -2.39
CA LEU A 431 17.05 -11.85 -3.71
C LEU A 431 18.56 -11.66 -3.90
N GLY A 432 19.11 -10.52 -3.47
CA GLY A 432 20.55 -10.27 -3.48
C GLY A 432 21.32 -11.32 -2.66
N THR A 433 20.82 -11.67 -1.48
CA THR A 433 21.39 -12.72 -0.62
C THR A 433 21.39 -14.09 -1.32
N ILE A 434 20.29 -14.44 -2.00
CA ILE A 434 20.18 -15.69 -2.77
C ILE A 434 21.23 -15.74 -3.89
N TYR A 435 21.40 -14.66 -4.66
CA TYR A 435 22.39 -14.61 -5.75
C TYR A 435 23.84 -14.64 -5.27
N ILE A 436 24.17 -13.92 -4.18
CA ILE A 436 25.50 -13.97 -3.57
C ILE A 436 25.83 -15.41 -3.13
N ALA A 437 24.90 -16.07 -2.44
CA ALA A 437 25.06 -17.46 -2.02
C ALA A 437 25.16 -18.44 -3.21
N GLY A 438 24.47 -18.14 -4.31
CA GLY A 438 24.53 -18.89 -5.57
C GLY A 438 25.80 -18.66 -6.39
N GLY A 439 26.67 -17.73 -5.98
CA GLY A 439 27.96 -17.43 -6.62
C GLY A 439 27.96 -16.22 -7.57
N ASP A 440 26.81 -15.63 -7.87
CA ASP A 440 26.70 -14.39 -8.65
C ASP A 440 26.80 -13.16 -7.73
N LYS A 441 28.01 -12.96 -7.20
CA LYS A 441 28.26 -11.94 -6.16
C LYS A 441 28.02 -10.51 -6.66
N GLU A 442 28.33 -10.20 -7.92
CA GLU A 442 28.20 -8.85 -8.47
C GLU A 442 26.73 -8.45 -8.61
N TYR A 443 25.93 -9.30 -9.27
CA TYR A 443 24.49 -9.04 -9.42
C TYR A 443 23.76 -9.08 -8.08
N GLY A 444 24.12 -10.02 -7.20
CA GLY A 444 23.53 -10.11 -5.88
C GLY A 444 23.82 -8.88 -5.00
N ALA A 445 25.03 -8.33 -5.07
CA ALA A 445 25.37 -7.07 -4.38
C ALA A 445 24.57 -5.88 -4.94
N GLU A 446 24.41 -5.78 -6.27
CA GLU A 446 23.60 -4.72 -6.89
C GLU A 446 22.14 -4.74 -6.37
N LEU A 447 21.53 -5.92 -6.31
CA LEU A 447 20.17 -6.07 -5.77
C LEU A 447 20.12 -5.70 -4.28
N TYR A 448 21.09 -6.15 -3.49
CA TYR A 448 21.16 -5.85 -2.06
C TYR A 448 21.28 -4.33 -1.82
N GLU A 449 22.12 -3.64 -2.58
CA GLU A 449 22.27 -2.18 -2.51
C GLU A 449 20.99 -1.43 -2.90
N LYS A 450 20.22 -1.92 -3.88
CA LYS A 450 18.89 -1.35 -4.20
C LYS A 450 17.97 -1.40 -2.99
N GLY A 451 17.91 -2.53 -2.28
CA GLY A 451 17.14 -2.67 -1.05
C GLY A 451 17.58 -1.68 0.04
N ILE A 452 18.90 -1.56 0.28
CA ILE A 452 19.47 -0.59 1.24
C ILE A 452 19.04 0.84 0.90
N ASN A 453 19.11 1.20 -0.39
CA ASN A 453 18.77 2.54 -0.86
C ASN A 453 17.29 2.87 -0.68
N LEU A 454 16.38 1.90 -0.83
CA LEU A 454 14.97 2.09 -0.52
C LEU A 454 14.74 2.34 0.98
N PHE A 455 15.44 1.62 1.87
CA PHE A 455 15.40 1.92 3.31
C PHE A 455 15.92 3.32 3.65
N LYS A 456 16.97 3.81 2.96
CA LYS A 456 17.45 5.19 3.12
C LYS A 456 16.40 6.21 2.67
N GLN A 457 15.72 5.96 1.55
CA GLN A 457 14.66 6.84 1.06
C GLN A 457 13.47 6.90 2.03
N MET A 458 13.16 5.80 2.72
CA MET A 458 12.17 5.76 3.81
C MET A 458 12.66 6.44 5.10
N GLY A 459 13.92 6.89 5.16
CA GLY A 459 14.52 7.51 6.36
C GLY A 459 14.97 6.50 7.43
N ASN A 460 14.97 5.20 7.13
CA ASN A 460 15.36 4.14 8.06
C ASN A 460 16.89 3.93 8.06
N LEU A 461 17.62 4.96 8.48
CA LEU A 461 19.09 5.00 8.40
C LEU A 461 19.78 3.94 9.25
N GLU A 462 19.21 3.57 10.39
CA GLU A 462 19.75 2.52 11.26
C GLU A 462 19.68 1.15 10.59
N ARG A 463 18.53 0.80 10.01
CA ARG A 463 18.35 -0.43 9.25
C ARG A 463 19.28 -0.46 8.04
N SER A 464 19.40 0.65 7.30
CA SER A 464 20.31 0.75 6.17
C SER A 464 21.77 0.52 6.57
N ALA A 465 22.25 1.14 7.65
CA ALA A 465 23.63 0.97 8.13
C ALA A 465 23.91 -0.48 8.59
N PHE A 466 22.94 -1.11 9.24
CA PHE A 466 23.03 -2.52 9.59
C PHE A 466 23.15 -3.42 8.35
N LEU A 467 22.31 -3.19 7.34
CA LEU A 467 22.31 -3.94 6.09
C LEU A 467 23.61 -3.73 5.26
N GLU A 468 24.19 -2.53 5.29
CA GLU A 468 25.51 -2.27 4.68
C GLU A 468 26.59 -3.14 5.31
N SER A 469 26.64 -3.21 6.64
CA SER A 469 27.60 -4.07 7.35
C SER A 469 27.38 -5.56 7.05
N GLN A 470 26.12 -5.99 6.88
CA GLN A 470 25.81 -7.37 6.47
C GLN A 470 26.32 -7.66 5.05
N LEU A 471 26.11 -6.74 4.10
CA LEU A 471 26.60 -6.89 2.73
C LEU A 471 28.12 -6.98 2.68
N GLU A 472 28.84 -6.13 3.42
CA GLU A 472 30.30 -6.22 3.54
C GLU A 472 30.75 -7.61 4.04
N GLY A 473 30.03 -8.16 5.03
CA GLY A 473 30.29 -9.50 5.56
C GLY A 473 30.06 -10.62 4.54
N LEU A 474 29.04 -10.50 3.68
CA LEU A 474 28.72 -11.48 2.63
C LEU A 474 29.72 -11.45 1.45
N MET A 475 30.35 -10.29 1.22
CA MET A 475 31.26 -10.11 0.09
C MET A 475 32.69 -10.57 0.38
N ASN A 476 33.12 -10.46 1.65
CA ASN A 476 34.39 -10.99 2.15
C ASN A 476 34.39 -12.51 2.27
#